data_AF-A0AA86PCB1-F1
#
_entry.id   AF-A0AA86PCB1-F1
#
_cell.length_a   1.000
_cell.length_b   1.000
_cell.length_c   1.000
_cell.angle_alpha   90.00
_cell.angle_beta   90.00
_cell.angle_gamma   90.00
#
_symmetry.space_group_name_H-M   'P 1'
#
loop_
_entity.id
_entity.type
_entity.pdbx_description
1 polymer ?
#
loop_
_entity_poly.entity_id
_entity_poly.type
_entity_poly.pdbx_seq_one_letter_code
_entity_poly.pdbx_strand_id
1 'polypeptide(L)'
;MDMFNLQLQQMALTMEIQEVRSRIQEVTYQQQLQLVRAKSAKQSQQTKPKHKYTQRARWSYQEDQDLLQLVKHFGLCNYAALYENMPHKYKDQIYFRIRYLRNQFRINGNRCTMNRQWLEFFVNEIF
;
A
#
# COMPACT_ATOMS: atom_id res chain seq x y z
N MET A 1 -40.03 44.44 37.29
CA MET A 1 -38.97 43.75 36.52
C MET A 1 -39.08 42.28 36.86
N ASP A 2 -39.69 41.49 35.97
CA ASP A 2 -40.08 40.11 36.24
C ASP A 2 -38.88 39.17 36.33
N MET A 3 -38.73 38.54 37.50
CA MET A 3 -37.71 37.54 37.79
C MET A 3 -37.69 36.40 36.77
N PHE A 4 -38.86 36.06 36.22
CA PHE A 4 -39.05 35.02 35.21
C PHE A 4 -38.42 35.39 33.85
N ASN A 5 -38.55 36.64 33.42
CA ASN A 5 -37.92 37.11 32.17
C ASN A 5 -36.39 37.13 32.28
N LEU A 6 -35.85 37.44 33.47
CA LEU A 6 -34.42 37.39 33.73
C LEU A 6 -33.87 35.95 33.66
N GLN A 7 -34.61 34.98 34.20
CA GLN A 7 -34.24 33.56 34.14
C GLN A 7 -34.25 33.02 32.71
N LEU A 8 -35.25 33.39 31.91
CA LEU A 8 -35.31 33.01 30.49
C LEU A 8 -34.15 33.60 29.69
N GLN A 9 -33.79 34.86 29.92
CA GLN A 9 -32.63 35.51 29.29
C GLN A 9 -31.31 34.83 29.68
N GLN A 10 -31.13 34.48 30.96
CA GLN A 10 -29.95 33.76 31.43
C GLN A 10 -29.86 32.36 30.80
N MET A 11 -30.97 31.64 30.70
CA MET A 11 -31.00 30.31 30.09
C MET A 11 -30.65 30.38 28.60
N ALA A 12 -31.21 31.34 27.86
CA ALA A 12 -30.89 31.55 26.45
C ALA A 12 -29.40 31.84 26.24
N LEU A 13 -28.82 32.74 27.06
CA LEU A 13 -27.40 33.06 27.00
C LEU A 13 -26.52 31.84 27.29
N THR A 14 -26.90 30.99 28.27
CA THR A 14 -26.13 29.77 28.56
C THR A 14 -26.17 28.76 27.42
N MET A 15 -27.30 28.65 26.71
CA MET A 15 -27.41 27.77 25.53
C MET A 15 -26.54 28.27 24.39
N GLU A 16 -26.53 29.58 24.11
CA GLU A 16 -25.65 30.17 23.09
C GLU A 16 -24.17 29.94 23.42
N ILE A 17 -23.77 30.12 24.68
CA ILE A 17 -22.40 29.87 25.12
C ILE A 17 -22.03 28.39 24.94
N GLN A 18 -22.94 27.47 25.24
CA GLN A 18 -22.71 26.03 25.04
C GLN A 18 -22.57 25.68 23.55
N GLU A 19 -23.41 26.26 22.70
CA GLU A 19 -23.35 26.04 21.25
C GLU A 19 -22.02 26.53 20.66
N VAL A 20 -21.57 27.73 21.05
CA VAL A 20 -20.27 28.27 20.62
C VAL A 20 -19.12 27.37 21.07
N ARG A 21 -19.17 26.83 22.30
CA ARG A 21 -18.15 25.89 22.79
C ARG A 21 -18.10 24.61 21.97
N SER A 22 -19.24 24.03 21.63
CA SER A 22 -19.31 22.82 20.80
C SER A 22 -18.74 23.06 19.40
N ARG A 23 -19.05 24.20 18.78
CA ARG A 23 -18.49 24.58 17.47
C ARG A 23 -16.97 24.74 17.51
N ILE A 24 -16.42 25.36 18.56
CA ILE A 24 -14.97 25.50 18.74
C ILE A 24 -14.31 24.12 18.85
N GLN A 25 -14.89 23.21 19.63
CA GLN A 25 -14.38 21.84 19.77
C GLN A 25 -14.35 21.10 18.42
N GLU A 26 -15.43 21.18 17.64
CA GLU A 26 -15.49 20.55 16.33
C GLU A 26 -14.41 21.09 15.37
N VAL A 27 -14.24 22.42 15.30
CA VAL A 27 -13.21 23.04 14.46
C VAL A 27 -11.80 22.59 14.88
N THR A 28 -11.52 22.54 16.18
CA THR A 28 -10.20 22.08 16.68
C THR A 28 -9.93 20.61 16.34
N TYR A 29 -10.94 19.75 16.43
CA TYR A 29 -10.82 18.35 16.06
C TYR A 29 -10.55 18.17 14.56
N GLN A 30 -11.25 18.91 13.71
CA GLN A 30 -11.03 18.89 12.27
C GLN A 30 -9.60 19.35 11.90
N GLN A 31 -9.08 20.39 12.57
CA GLN A 31 -7.71 20.85 12.37
C GLN A 31 -6.68 19.78 12.79
N GLN A 32 -6.89 19.10 13.92
CA GLN A 32 -6.02 18.01 14.35
C GLN A 32 -5.99 16.85 13.35
N LEU A 33 -7.15 16.46 12.81
CA LEU A 33 -7.24 15.43 11.77
C LEU A 33 -6.48 15.80 10.50
N GLN A 34 -6.57 17.06 10.05
CA GLN A 34 -5.82 17.55 8.90
C GLN A 34 -4.30 17.48 9.13
N LEU A 35 -3.83 17.83 10.34
CA LEU A 35 -2.40 17.75 10.70
C LEU A 35 -1.88 16.31 10.71
N VAL A 36 -2.66 15.35 11.21
CA VAL A 36 -2.30 13.92 11.18
C VAL A 36 -2.20 13.43 9.73
N ARG A 37 -3.17 13.75 8.87
CA ARG A 37 -3.14 13.40 7.43
C ARG A 37 -1.92 14.00 6.72
N ALA A 38 -1.58 15.26 7.01
CA ALA A 38 -0.42 15.93 6.41
C ALA A 38 0.92 15.32 6.86
N LYS A 39 1.02 14.84 8.11
CA LYS A 39 2.21 14.11 8.59
C LYS A 39 2.36 12.75 7.92
N SER A 40 1.28 11.99 7.77
CA SER A 40 1.30 10.70 7.06
C SER A 40 1.66 10.83 5.57
N ALA A 41 1.24 11.92 4.92
CA ALA A 41 1.60 12.20 3.52
C ALA A 41 3.09 12.55 3.34
N LYS A 42 3.76 13.08 4.37
CA LYS A 42 5.19 13.42 4.33
C LYS A 42 6.11 12.25 4.66
N GLN A 43 5.61 11.22 5.35
CA GLN A 43 6.39 10.01 5.65
C GLN A 43 6.62 9.11 4.41
N SER A 44 5.80 9.25 3.36
CA SER A 44 5.97 8.57 2.07
C SER A 44 6.96 9.25 1.11
N GLN A 45 7.56 10.39 1.52
CA GLN A 45 8.56 11.13 0.73
C GLN A 45 9.98 11.09 1.33
N GLN A 46 10.27 10.15 2.23
CA GLN A 46 11.66 9.82 2.56
C GLN A 46 12.30 9.07 1.40
N THR A 47 12.92 9.86 0.52
CA THR A 47 14.08 9.56 -0.34
C THR A 47 14.47 8.08 -0.41
N LYS A 48 13.86 7.35 -1.36
CA LYS A 48 14.51 6.14 -1.89
C LYS A 48 15.89 6.59 -2.43
N PRO A 49 17.02 5.95 -2.05
CA PRO A 49 18.29 6.28 -2.65
C PRO A 49 18.17 6.15 -4.18
N LYS A 50 18.66 7.17 -4.90
CA LYS A 50 18.76 7.17 -6.37
C LYS A 50 19.77 6.08 -6.75
N HIS A 51 19.33 4.82 -6.78
CA HIS A 51 20.11 3.76 -7.39
C HIS A 51 20.32 4.12 -8.86
N LYS A 52 21.59 4.17 -9.27
CA LYS A 52 22.06 4.49 -10.63
C LYS A 52 21.64 3.44 -11.70
N TYR A 53 20.58 2.67 -11.49
CA TYR A 53 20.08 1.71 -12.46
C TYR A 53 18.85 2.29 -13.16
N THR A 54 19.07 3.26 -14.04
CA THR A 54 18.04 3.85 -14.93
C THR A 54 17.72 2.96 -16.13
N GLN A 55 17.89 1.65 -16.02
CA GLN A 55 17.42 0.76 -17.07
C GLN A 55 15.96 0.43 -16.76
N ARG A 56 15.05 1.09 -17.50
CA ARG A 56 13.71 0.57 -17.80
C ARG A 56 13.88 -0.73 -18.59
N ALA A 57 14.48 -1.75 -17.97
CA ALA A 57 14.93 -2.95 -18.67
C ALA A 57 13.72 -3.83 -18.96
N ARG A 58 13.43 -3.99 -20.25
CA ARG A 58 12.59 -5.05 -20.78
C ARG A 58 13.07 -6.38 -20.19
N TRP A 59 12.16 -7.16 -19.62
CA TRP A 59 12.50 -8.50 -19.14
C TRP A 59 12.87 -9.38 -20.34
N SER A 60 14.06 -9.96 -20.29
CA SER A 60 14.47 -10.98 -21.26
C SER A 60 13.91 -12.34 -20.86
N TYR A 61 13.86 -13.26 -21.83
CA TYR A 61 13.45 -14.65 -21.55
C TYR A 61 14.35 -15.32 -20.51
N GLN A 62 15.66 -15.08 -20.56
CA GLN A 62 16.60 -15.64 -19.59
C GLN A 62 16.34 -15.10 -18.19
N GLU A 63 16.09 -13.79 -18.06
CA GLU A 63 15.76 -13.19 -16.76
C GLU A 63 14.46 -13.74 -16.17
N ASP A 64 13.47 -14.09 -17.02
CA ASP A 64 12.27 -14.77 -16.55
C ASP A 64 12.57 -16.18 -16.04
N GLN A 65 13.42 -16.94 -16.74
CA GLN A 65 13.84 -18.27 -16.32
C GLN A 65 14.59 -18.23 -14.99
N ASP A 66 15.55 -17.31 -14.85
CA ASP A 66 16.31 -17.13 -13.61
C ASP A 66 15.37 -16.75 -12.44
N LEU A 67 14.44 -15.82 -12.67
CA LEU A 67 13.44 -15.43 -11.68
C LEU A 67 12.57 -16.62 -11.23
N LEU A 68 12.15 -17.47 -12.17
CA LEU A 68 11.32 -18.63 -11.89
C LEU A 68 12.10 -19.72 -11.11
N GLN A 69 13.38 -19.92 -11.43
CA GLN A 69 14.26 -20.81 -10.66
C GLN A 69 14.46 -20.32 -9.22
N LEU A 70 14.64 -19.01 -9.04
CA LEU A 70 14.75 -18.42 -7.70
C LEU A 70 13.44 -18.55 -6.92
N VAL A 71 12.29 -18.36 -7.59
CA VAL A 71 10.97 -18.61 -7.00
C VAL A 71 10.79 -20.09 -6.61
N LYS A 72 11.33 -21.02 -7.40
CA LYS A 72 11.36 -22.45 -7.05
C LYS A 72 12.21 -22.71 -5.80
N HIS A 73 13.36 -22.07 -5.71
CA HIS A 73 14.30 -22.32 -4.63
C HIS A 73 13.87 -21.67 -3.31
N PHE A 74 13.46 -20.39 -3.32
CA PHE A 74 13.15 -19.62 -2.11
C PHE A 74 11.65 -19.52 -1.80
N GLY A 75 10.79 -19.85 -2.76
CA GLY A 75 9.33 -19.70 -2.66
C GLY A 75 8.83 -18.31 -3.07
N LEU A 76 7.57 -18.26 -3.50
CA LEU A 76 6.92 -17.06 -4.07
C LEU A 76 6.74 -15.91 -3.07
N CYS A 77 6.80 -16.19 -1.77
CA CYS A 77 6.60 -15.21 -0.70
C CYS A 77 7.91 -14.57 -0.21
N ASN A 78 9.08 -15.10 -0.59
CA ASN A 78 10.36 -14.63 -0.07
C ASN A 78 11.02 -13.59 -1.00
N TYR A 79 10.38 -12.43 -1.16
CA TYR A 79 10.87 -11.37 -2.06
C TYR A 79 12.24 -10.79 -1.67
N ALA A 80 12.62 -10.88 -0.39
CA ALA A 80 13.93 -10.45 0.07
C ALA A 80 15.05 -11.29 -0.57
N ALA A 81 14.92 -12.62 -0.47
CA ALA A 81 15.87 -13.55 -1.09
C ALA A 81 15.90 -13.43 -2.62
N LEU A 82 14.75 -13.23 -3.27
CA LEU A 82 14.68 -13.03 -4.72
C LEU A 82 15.45 -11.77 -5.16
N TYR A 83 15.32 -10.68 -4.40
CA TYR A 83 16.03 -9.43 -4.68
C TYR A 83 17.53 -9.53 -4.47
N GLU A 84 17.97 -10.19 -3.40
CA GLU A 84 19.39 -10.42 -3.13
C GLU A 84 20.08 -11.19 -4.26
N ASN A 85 19.35 -12.11 -4.92
CA ASN A 85 19.85 -12.91 -6.03
C ASN A 85 19.63 -12.27 -7.41
N MET A 86 18.88 -11.17 -7.52
CA MET A 86 18.74 -10.38 -8.76
C MET A 86 19.07 -8.90 -8.51
N PRO A 87 20.33 -8.57 -8.16
CA PRO A 87 20.72 -7.21 -7.77
C PRO A 87 20.56 -6.18 -8.90
N HIS A 88 20.46 -6.65 -10.16
CA HIS A 88 20.24 -5.82 -11.33
C HIS A 88 18.77 -5.43 -11.56
N LYS A 89 17.82 -5.96 -10.76
CA LYS A 89 16.39 -5.61 -10.80
C LYS A 89 15.95 -4.95 -9.50
N TYR A 90 15.00 -4.03 -9.59
CA TYR A 90 14.37 -3.44 -8.41
C TYR A 90 13.39 -4.40 -7.75
N LYS A 91 13.24 -4.31 -6.42
CA LYS A 91 12.21 -5.05 -5.65
C LYS A 91 10.82 -4.94 -6.29
N ASP A 92 10.43 -3.71 -6.65
CA ASP A 92 9.14 -3.45 -7.30
C ASP A 92 9.05 -4.14 -8.68
N GLN A 93 10.13 -4.16 -9.46
CA GLN A 93 10.16 -4.83 -10.77
C GLN A 93 9.97 -6.34 -10.64
N ILE A 94 10.65 -6.97 -9.68
CA ILE A 94 10.54 -8.41 -9.39
C ILE A 94 9.10 -8.74 -8.99
N TYR A 95 8.54 -7.96 -8.05
CA TYR A 95 7.16 -8.13 -7.61
C TYR A 95 6.15 -8.01 -8.76
N PHE A 96 6.24 -6.93 -9.55
CA PHE A 96 5.36 -6.72 -10.69
C PHE A 96 5.55 -7.80 -11.77
N ARG A 97 6.77 -8.28 -11.99
CA ARG A 97 7.03 -9.35 -12.96
C ARG A 97 6.42 -10.67 -12.54
N ILE A 98 6.61 -11.09 -11.29
CA ILE A 98 5.98 -12.30 -10.74
C ILE A 98 4.46 -12.20 -10.87
N ARG A 99 3.88 -11.04 -10.52
CA ARG A 99 2.44 -10.79 -10.69
C ARG A 99 1.99 -10.89 -12.15
N TYR A 100 2.77 -10.34 -13.08
CA TYR A 100 2.48 -10.42 -14.52
C TYR A 100 2.55 -11.85 -15.02
N LEU A 101 3.64 -12.58 -14.74
CA LEU A 101 3.82 -13.98 -15.13
C LEU A 101 2.65 -14.81 -14.58
N ARG A 102 2.32 -14.67 -13.29
CA ARG A 102 1.15 -15.32 -12.68
C ARG A 102 -0.17 -15.04 -13.41
N ASN A 103 -0.37 -13.80 -13.86
CA ASN A 103 -1.60 -13.40 -14.54
C ASN A 103 -1.67 -13.85 -16.01
N GLN A 104 -0.55 -13.92 -16.73
CA GLN A 104 -0.51 -14.45 -18.09
C GLN A 104 -0.98 -15.92 -18.13
N PHE A 105 -0.55 -16.74 -17.16
CA PHE A 105 -0.99 -18.14 -17.08
C PHE A 105 -2.46 -18.31 -16.66
N ARG A 106 -3.04 -17.34 -15.92
CA ARG A 106 -4.49 -17.34 -15.64
C ARG A 106 -5.34 -17.15 -16.89
N ILE A 107 -4.81 -16.51 -17.93
CA ILE A 107 -5.52 -16.21 -19.18
C ILE A 107 -5.40 -17.37 -20.17
N ASN A 108 -4.30 -18.13 -20.15
CA ASN A 108 -3.97 -19.13 -21.17
C ASN A 108 -4.45 -20.57 -20.90
N GLY A 109 -5.15 -20.85 -19.80
CA GLY A 109 -5.77 -22.17 -19.62
C GLY A 109 -5.99 -22.54 -18.16
N ASN A 110 -7.26 -22.63 -17.79
CA ASN A 110 -7.79 -23.17 -16.54
C ASN A 110 -7.49 -22.39 -15.24
N ARG A 111 -8.54 -22.27 -14.42
CA ARG A 111 -8.51 -21.68 -13.08
C ARG A 111 -7.73 -22.62 -12.14
N CYS A 112 -6.41 -22.70 -12.25
CA CYS A 112 -5.62 -23.44 -11.28
C CYS A 112 -5.59 -22.64 -9.96
N THR A 113 -6.20 -23.24 -8.94
CA THR A 113 -6.18 -22.77 -7.56
C THR A 113 -4.72 -22.69 -7.09
N MET A 114 -4.38 -21.53 -6.52
CA MET A 114 -3.04 -21.27 -6.00
C MET A 114 -2.73 -22.21 -4.84
N ASN A 115 -1.84 -23.17 -5.06
CA ASN A 115 -0.78 -23.57 -4.14
C ASN A 115 -0.07 -24.79 -4.73
N ARG A 116 1.26 -24.73 -4.84
CA ARG A 116 2.15 -25.85 -5.18
C ARG A 116 2.13 -26.34 -6.64
N GLN A 117 0.96 -26.59 -7.25
CA GLN A 117 0.87 -27.13 -8.61
C GLN A 117 1.46 -26.22 -9.71
N TRP A 118 1.43 -24.91 -9.54
CA TRP A 118 2.02 -23.96 -10.50
C TRP A 118 3.56 -24.09 -10.57
N LEU A 119 4.19 -24.30 -9.41
CA LEU A 119 5.63 -24.55 -9.31
C LEU A 119 5.98 -25.95 -9.83
N GLU A 120 5.18 -26.96 -9.51
CA GLU A 120 5.41 -28.34 -9.97
C GLU A 120 5.20 -28.50 -11.49
N PHE A 121 4.22 -27.82 -12.10
CA PHE A 121 4.00 -27.85 -13.55
C PHE A 121 5.12 -27.13 -14.32
N PHE A 122 5.52 -25.93 -13.88
CA PHE A 122 6.51 -25.13 -14.59
C PHE A 122 7.93 -25.69 -14.51
N VAL A 123 8.23 -26.40 -13.42
CA VAL A 123 9.56 -26.94 -13.15
C VAL A 123 9.78 -28.30 -13.81
N ASN A 124 8.72 -29.08 -14.00
CA ASN A 124 8.83 -30.46 -14.49
C ASN A 124 8.49 -30.62 -15.97
N GLU A 125 7.81 -29.67 -16.62
CA GLU A 125 7.40 -29.80 -18.04
C GLU A 125 8.23 -28.98 -19.05
N ILE A 126 9.16 -28.11 -18.61
CA ILE A 126 10.02 -27.31 -19.50
C ILE A 126 11.47 -27.85 -19.56
N PHE A 127 11.71 -29.05 -19.00
CA PHE A 127 12.96 -29.82 -19.18
C PHE A 127 12.66 -31.21 -19.75
#